data_AF-A0A6S7JW12-F1
#
_entry.id   AF-A0A6S7JW12-F1
#
_cell.length_a   1.000
_cell.length_b   1.000
_cell.length_c   1.000
_cell.angle_alpha   90.00
_cell.angle_beta   90.00
_cell.angle_gamma   90.00
#
_symmetry.space_group_name_H-M   'P 1'
#
loop_
_entity.id
_entity.type
_entity.pdbx_description
1 polymer ?
#
loop_
_entity_poly.entity_id
_entity_poly.type
_entity_poly.pdbx_seq_one_letter_code
_entity_poly.pdbx_strand_id
1 'polypeptide(L)'
;MVVRRHTSVVLPELIPSIKRKTWLKLLGVTLKDNRRNWDLHYEEMLKKASGRMYIMKVCKYYGLSIKQLDLLFDSLIMSIFTFAIELWGCAYDGKYLNQIDKLIKRAHKNGYISKRTHIKEIRDKREKKLWNKITSTEDNALLELLPEKRRRYFDFNMSSDNHKTELTTLVNELMTDIDSKPLHPRNELLVYSRYVLSKISWHFTIAILSKTWVIENIDPVVNQYIRKWLEIPIPGTLSTVFLTRNKSGQSIYPPSVKFIQCQTVLLKALKLSPNQSINELWKSTNTHTNIQYDFYNSTKEVLKDFRSEHEDKLQNQLTCQGSFFSSITKSSLSHLSKVWSTAQSKLPQNIYNLNIRYINNSLPSRKNFSRWGLSSSSECSFCLGPGSLLQVVTGCQCYLDRFTWRHNSILNFLANTLQSVNGSALYAEVPGFKSPSIITGDTYRPDLLLSLSNGSLYVVELTVGYETNLENNVNRKKAKYKELVKQLDENFNEVNFINLSMSSLGIFAQECSTFLEMLKNVGLDKNYQTYCVRKMMTIAIRSTHYIFCRRNKEWESPDLLTI
;
A
#
# COMPACT_ATOMS: atom_id res chain seq x y z
N MET A 1 -4.23 17.10 -14.51
CA MET A 1 -2.83 16.63 -14.58
C MET A 1 -2.64 15.88 -15.90
N VAL A 2 -2.34 16.61 -16.96
CA VAL A 2 -2.02 16.03 -18.27
C VAL A 2 -0.58 15.51 -18.17
N VAL A 3 -0.43 14.23 -17.84
CA VAL A 3 0.87 13.56 -17.99
C VAL A 3 0.97 13.17 -19.47
N ARG A 4 1.35 14.13 -20.33
CA ARG A 4 1.78 13.77 -21.69
C ARG A 4 3.07 12.97 -21.58
N ARG A 5 3.14 11.97 -22.47
CA ARG A 5 4.19 10.97 -22.71
C ARG A 5 5.58 11.52 -22.39
N HIS A 6 6.48 10.65 -21.91
CA HIS A 6 7.91 10.86 -22.12
C HIS A 6 8.09 11.03 -23.63
N THR A 7 8.15 12.26 -24.10
CA THR A 7 8.66 12.57 -25.42
C THR A 7 10.13 12.22 -25.36
N SER A 8 10.46 10.99 -25.76
CA SER A 8 11.79 10.54 -26.14
C SER A 8 12.22 11.27 -27.41
N VAL A 9 12.22 12.60 -27.36
CA VAL A 9 12.76 13.44 -28.41
C VAL A 9 14.27 13.34 -28.24
N VAL A 10 14.93 12.74 -29.22
CA VAL A 10 16.38 12.69 -29.32
C VAL A 10 16.89 14.12 -29.22
N LEU A 11 17.89 14.35 -28.34
CA LEU A 11 18.46 15.68 -28.19
C LEU A 11 19.04 16.13 -29.54
N PRO A 12 18.84 17.39 -29.95
CA PRO A 12 19.44 17.92 -31.18
C PRO A 12 20.97 17.71 -31.17
N GLU A 13 21.61 17.76 -32.34
CA GLU A 13 23.08 17.71 -32.40
C GLU A 13 23.71 18.94 -31.70
N LEU A 14 24.95 18.78 -31.24
CA LEU A 14 25.69 19.88 -30.61
C LEU A 14 26.12 20.85 -31.70
N ILE A 15 25.68 22.10 -31.60
CA ILE A 15 26.13 23.17 -32.49
C ILE A 15 27.53 23.59 -32.00
N PRO A 16 28.58 23.55 -32.85
CA PRO A 16 29.89 24.09 -32.51
C PRO A 16 29.72 25.54 -32.01
N SER A 17 30.48 25.96 -31.00
CA SER A 17 30.38 27.25 -30.28
C SER A 17 29.21 27.46 -29.28
N ILE A 18 28.19 26.59 -29.22
CA ILE A 18 27.08 26.75 -28.25
C ILE A 18 27.15 25.67 -27.16
N LYS A 19 27.51 26.06 -25.94
CA LYS A 19 27.50 25.13 -24.79
C LYS A 19 26.08 24.75 -24.38
N ARG A 20 25.75 23.46 -24.46
CA ARG A 20 24.51 22.90 -23.89
C ARG A 20 24.53 23.04 -22.37
N LYS A 21 23.51 23.69 -21.81
CA LYS A 21 23.29 23.80 -20.36
C LYS A 21 22.17 22.84 -19.93
N THR A 22 22.23 22.36 -18.69
CA THR A 22 21.19 21.54 -18.05
C THR A 22 20.03 22.37 -17.50
N TRP A 23 20.11 23.70 -17.60
CA TRP A 23 19.08 24.62 -17.19
C TRP A 23 19.09 25.88 -18.07
N LEU A 24 17.93 26.53 -18.16
CA LEU A 24 17.70 27.75 -18.92
C LEU A 24 16.80 28.69 -18.13
N LYS A 25 17.14 29.97 -18.06
CA LYS A 25 16.27 30.99 -17.46
C LYS A 25 15.50 31.71 -18.56
N LEU A 26 14.18 31.59 -18.54
CA LEU A 26 13.26 32.18 -19.52
C LEU A 26 12.25 33.06 -18.80
N LEU A 27 12.20 34.35 -19.16
CA LEU A 27 11.28 35.33 -18.58
C LEU A 27 11.26 35.33 -17.03
N GLY A 28 12.42 35.09 -16.40
CA GLY A 28 12.55 35.03 -14.94
C GLY A 28 12.28 33.68 -14.29
N VAL A 29 11.82 32.67 -15.05
CA VAL A 29 11.62 31.29 -14.61
C VAL A 29 12.82 30.42 -14.99
N THR A 30 13.35 29.64 -14.03
CA THR A 30 14.51 28.77 -14.27
C THR A 30 14.04 27.33 -14.56
N LEU A 31 14.15 26.91 -15.81
CA LEU A 31 13.76 25.59 -16.29
C LEU A 31 14.96 24.64 -16.26
N LYS A 32 14.78 23.41 -15.76
CA LYS A 32 15.77 22.33 -15.85
C LYS A 32 15.44 21.36 -16.98
N ASP A 33 16.46 20.60 -17.39
CA ASP A 33 16.36 19.45 -18.28
C ASP A 33 15.27 18.46 -17.84
N ASN A 34 15.25 18.10 -16.55
CA ASN A 34 14.15 17.39 -15.93
C ASN A 34 13.04 18.38 -15.57
N ARG A 35 11.99 18.42 -16.40
CA ARG A 35 10.81 19.29 -16.23
C ARG A 35 10.03 19.09 -14.91
N ARG A 36 10.31 18.03 -14.14
CA ARG A 36 9.74 17.82 -12.80
C ARG A 36 10.61 18.38 -11.67
N ASN A 37 11.87 18.71 -11.96
CA ASN A 37 12.81 19.25 -10.99
C ASN A 37 12.78 20.79 -11.03
N TRP A 38 12.19 21.37 -10.00
CA TRP A 38 12.08 22.83 -9.82
C TRP A 38 12.98 23.35 -8.70
N ASP A 39 13.91 22.54 -8.20
CA ASP A 39 14.74 22.86 -7.02
C ASP A 39 15.50 24.17 -7.20
N LEU A 40 16.19 24.33 -8.34
CA LEU A 40 17.00 25.52 -8.61
C LEU A 40 16.13 26.79 -8.67
N HIS A 41 15.00 26.73 -9.37
CA HIS A 41 14.08 27.87 -9.44
C HIS A 41 13.50 28.21 -8.07
N TYR A 42 13.10 27.18 -7.32
CA TYR A 42 12.52 27.30 -6.00
C TYR A 42 13.52 27.91 -5.00
N GLU A 43 14.76 27.42 -4.97
CA GLU A 43 15.82 27.94 -4.11
C GLU A 43 16.14 29.41 -4.41
N GLU A 44 16.20 29.79 -5.68
CA GLU A 44 16.40 31.19 -6.09
C GLU A 44 15.24 32.09 -5.62
N MET A 45 13.99 31.64 -5.79
CA MET A 45 12.81 32.38 -5.33
C MET A 45 12.80 32.51 -3.81
N LEU A 46 13.04 31.41 -3.08
CA LEU A 46 13.02 31.39 -1.63
C LEU A 46 14.14 32.25 -1.04
N LYS A 47 15.35 32.22 -1.63
CA LYS A 47 16.48 33.08 -1.25
C LYS A 47 16.11 34.56 -1.42
N LYS A 48 15.52 34.94 -2.56
CA LYS A 48 15.06 36.32 -2.81
C LYS A 48 13.99 36.76 -1.82
N ALA A 49 12.97 35.92 -1.61
CA ALA A 49 11.88 36.20 -0.67
C ALA A 49 12.38 36.34 0.76
N SER A 50 13.27 35.44 1.19
CA SER A 50 13.86 35.46 2.53
C SER A 50 14.74 36.69 2.75
N GLY A 51 15.51 37.12 1.74
CA GLY A 51 16.27 38.36 1.81
C GLY A 51 15.39 39.60 1.98
N ARG A 52 14.23 39.64 1.31
CA ARG A 52 13.26 40.74 1.41
C ARG A 52 12.52 40.79 2.75
N MET A 53 12.55 39.74 3.56
CA MET A 53 11.99 39.76 4.92
C MET A 53 12.71 40.74 5.84
N TYR A 54 13.98 41.05 5.58
CA TYR A 54 14.70 42.09 6.34
C TYR A 54 14.07 43.47 6.12
N ILE A 55 13.63 43.78 4.90
CA ILE A 55 12.94 45.03 4.57
C ILE A 55 11.66 45.15 5.42
N MET A 56 10.89 44.07 5.54
CA MET A 56 9.69 44.04 6.40
C MET A 56 10.01 44.35 7.87
N LYS A 57 11.12 43.80 8.38
CA LYS A 57 11.58 44.06 9.75
C LYS A 57 11.92 45.54 9.95
N VAL A 58 12.67 46.14 9.02
CA VAL A 58 13.09 47.55 9.07
C VAL A 58 11.87 48.47 8.96
N CYS A 59 11.00 48.26 7.98
CA CYS A 59 9.78 49.04 7.80
C CYS A 59 8.89 49.00 9.05
N LYS A 60 8.74 47.84 9.66
CA LYS A 60 7.99 47.72 10.92
C LYS A 60 8.65 48.49 12.07
N TYR A 61 9.98 48.46 12.16
CA TYR A 61 10.72 49.19 13.19
C TYR A 61 10.51 50.71 13.08
N TYR A 62 10.46 51.25 11.86
CA TYR A 62 10.14 52.67 11.60
C TYR A 62 8.64 53.01 11.66
N GLY A 63 7.79 52.10 12.16
CA GLY A 63 6.40 52.41 12.48
C GLY A 63 5.41 52.34 11.32
N LEU A 64 5.72 51.65 10.21
CA LEU A 64 4.73 51.45 9.14
C LEU A 64 3.49 50.73 9.68
N SER A 65 2.31 51.20 9.24
CA SER A 65 1.04 50.58 9.61
C SER A 65 0.93 49.16 9.03
N ILE A 66 0.13 48.30 9.68
CA ILE A 66 -0.06 46.92 9.22
C ILE A 66 -0.61 46.84 7.78
N LYS A 67 -1.45 47.81 7.37
CA LYS A 67 -1.98 47.88 5.99
C LYS A 67 -0.89 48.19 4.97
N GLN A 68 0.05 49.07 5.31
CA GLN A 68 1.19 49.37 4.44
C GLN A 68 2.16 48.20 4.38
N LEU A 69 2.38 47.51 5.50
CA LEU A 69 3.18 46.29 5.54
C LEU A 69 2.55 45.16 4.72
N ASP A 70 1.23 44.99 4.75
CA ASP A 70 0.51 44.04 3.88
C ASP A 70 0.78 44.33 2.40
N LEU A 71 0.61 45.58 1.96
CA LEU A 71 0.88 45.99 0.58
C LEU A 71 2.35 45.76 0.18
N LEU A 72 3.28 46.07 1.07
CA LEU A 72 4.71 45.89 0.86
C LEU A 72 5.07 44.40 0.75
N PHE A 73 4.48 43.56 1.61
CA PHE A 73 4.66 42.12 1.58
C PHE A 73 4.12 41.53 0.27
N ASP A 74 2.94 41.95 -0.16
CA ASP A 74 2.35 41.48 -1.40
C ASP A 74 3.20 41.87 -2.62
N SER A 75 3.68 43.11 -2.63
CA SER A 75 4.46 43.67 -3.74
C SER A 75 5.88 43.11 -3.82
N LEU A 76 6.55 42.91 -2.68
CA LEU A 76 7.95 42.49 -2.63
C LEU A 76 8.15 40.99 -2.45
N ILE A 77 7.27 40.31 -1.72
CA ILE A 77 7.47 38.89 -1.35
C ILE A 77 6.47 38.00 -2.09
N MET A 78 5.16 38.27 -1.99
CA MET A 78 4.17 37.42 -2.67
C MET A 78 4.26 37.49 -4.19
N SER A 79 4.65 38.63 -4.76
CA SER A 79 4.89 38.75 -6.21
C SER A 79 5.92 37.75 -6.72
N ILE A 80 6.95 37.41 -5.94
CA ILE A 80 7.95 36.39 -6.29
C ILE A 80 7.29 35.02 -6.42
N PHE A 81 6.49 34.63 -5.42
CA PHE A 81 5.86 33.31 -5.39
C PHE A 81 4.65 33.20 -6.32
N THR A 82 4.04 34.31 -6.69
CA THR A 82 2.87 34.28 -7.56
C THR A 82 3.24 34.42 -9.03
N PHE A 83 4.44 34.89 -9.35
CA PHE A 83 4.92 34.94 -10.73
C PHE A 83 5.05 33.53 -11.33
N ALA A 84 4.34 33.29 -12.45
CA ALA A 84 4.28 32.02 -13.17
C ALA A 84 3.93 30.79 -12.29
N ILE A 85 3.21 30.99 -11.18
CA ILE A 85 2.83 29.93 -10.24
C ILE A 85 1.99 28.83 -10.90
N GLU A 86 1.27 29.16 -11.97
CA GLU A 86 0.49 28.22 -12.79
C GLU A 86 1.39 27.20 -13.50
N LEU A 87 2.66 27.53 -13.73
CA LEU A 87 3.64 26.67 -14.40
C LEU A 87 4.40 25.79 -13.41
N TRP A 88 4.99 26.38 -12.37
CA TRP A 88 5.85 25.66 -11.43
C TRP A 88 5.13 25.22 -10.15
N GLY A 89 4.02 25.86 -9.78
CA GLY A 89 3.26 25.57 -8.56
C GLY A 89 2.46 24.26 -8.61
N CYS A 90 2.39 23.61 -9.77
CA CYS A 90 1.93 22.23 -9.93
C CYS A 90 2.99 21.19 -9.49
N ALA A 91 4.24 21.60 -9.30
CA ALA A 91 5.31 20.70 -8.90
C ALA A 91 5.19 20.36 -7.41
N TYR A 92 5.39 19.08 -7.09
CA TYR A 92 5.36 18.45 -5.76
C TYR A 92 4.97 19.39 -4.59
N ASP A 93 3.66 19.65 -4.45
CA ASP A 93 3.05 20.56 -3.46
C ASP A 93 3.68 20.43 -2.06
N GLY A 94 3.94 19.19 -1.64
CA GLY A 94 4.48 18.87 -0.34
C GLY A 94 5.88 19.41 -0.06
N LYS A 95 6.72 19.58 -1.09
CA LYS A 95 8.11 20.05 -0.95
C LYS A 95 8.21 21.57 -1.05
N TYR A 96 7.57 22.18 -2.03
CA TYR A 96 7.75 23.61 -2.34
C TYR A 96 6.70 24.51 -1.67
N LEU A 97 5.41 24.22 -1.88
CA LEU A 97 4.33 25.08 -1.39
C LEU A 97 4.26 25.11 0.14
N ASN A 98 4.48 23.96 0.80
CA ASN A 98 4.53 23.89 2.27
C ASN A 98 5.62 24.77 2.88
N GLN A 99 6.75 24.93 2.22
CA GLN A 99 7.84 25.78 2.71
C GLN A 99 7.50 27.27 2.53
N ILE A 100 6.83 27.64 1.44
CA ILE A 100 6.29 28.99 1.25
C ILE A 100 5.25 29.30 2.33
N ASP A 101 4.33 28.37 2.61
CA ASP A 101 3.34 28.52 3.68
C ASP A 101 3.98 28.67 5.07
N LYS A 102 5.14 28.03 5.31
CA LYS A 102 5.93 28.25 6.53
C LYS A 102 6.52 29.66 6.59
N LEU A 103 7.01 30.20 5.48
CA LEU A 103 7.51 31.59 5.41
C LEU A 103 6.39 32.59 5.65
N ILE A 104 5.22 32.41 5.02
CA ILE A 104 4.03 33.25 5.23
C ILE A 104 3.57 33.17 6.69
N LYS A 105 3.56 31.97 7.28
CA LYS A 105 3.25 31.79 8.71
C LYS A 105 4.22 32.57 9.61
N ARG A 106 5.51 32.60 9.28
CA ARG A 106 6.52 33.39 10.00
C ARG A 106 6.25 34.90 9.85
N ALA A 107 5.88 35.36 8.65
CA ALA A 107 5.55 36.76 8.41
C ALA A 107 4.33 37.20 9.24
N HIS A 108 3.29 36.37 9.32
CA HIS A 108 2.11 36.60 10.15
C HIS A 108 2.46 36.64 11.64
N LYS A 109 3.23 35.67 12.12
CA LYS A 109 3.68 35.61 13.53
C LYS A 109 4.49 36.85 13.93
N ASN A 110 5.32 37.37 13.02
CA ASN A 110 6.11 38.58 13.25
C ASN A 110 5.29 39.87 13.05
N GLY A 111 4.00 39.78 12.73
CA GLY A 111 3.10 40.90 12.49
C GLY A 111 3.54 41.77 11.32
N TYR A 112 4.06 41.16 10.24
CA TYR A 112 4.30 41.83 8.96
C TYR A 112 3.08 41.82 8.05
N ILE A 113 2.16 40.88 8.30
CA ILE A 113 0.90 40.76 7.57
C ILE A 113 -0.27 40.60 8.54
N SER A 114 -1.43 41.13 8.18
CA SER A 114 -2.65 41.08 9.00
C SER A 114 -3.31 39.70 8.96
N LYS A 115 -3.36 39.07 7.78
CA LYS A 115 -4.02 37.78 7.56
C LYS A 115 -3.07 36.78 6.89
N ARG A 116 -3.18 35.53 7.35
CA ARG A 116 -2.52 34.40 6.70
C ARG A 116 -3.32 33.94 5.48
N THR A 117 -2.65 33.88 4.33
CA THR A 117 -3.15 33.26 3.10
C THR A 117 -2.36 31.98 2.81
N HIS A 118 -3.06 30.96 2.32
CA HIS A 118 -2.42 29.72 1.87
C HIS A 118 -2.03 29.87 0.40
N ILE A 119 -0.75 29.61 0.07
CA ILE A 119 -0.25 29.78 -1.30
C ILE A 119 -1.01 28.88 -2.30
N LYS A 120 -1.47 27.72 -1.83
CA LYS A 120 -2.27 26.78 -2.60
C LYS A 120 -3.59 27.40 -3.09
N GLU A 121 -4.28 28.17 -2.24
CA GLU A 121 -5.53 28.82 -2.63
C GLU A 121 -5.29 29.89 -3.71
N ILE A 122 -4.15 30.60 -3.63
CA ILE A 122 -3.76 31.59 -4.65
C ILE A 122 -3.48 30.92 -5.99
N ARG A 123 -2.74 29.80 -5.97
CA ARG A 123 -2.51 28.97 -7.16
C ARG A 123 -3.83 28.49 -7.75
N ASP A 124 -4.70 27.87 -6.97
CA ASP A 124 -5.94 27.27 -7.45
C ASP A 124 -6.87 28.34 -8.09
N LYS A 125 -6.93 29.55 -7.51
CA LYS A 125 -7.65 30.70 -8.11
C LYS A 125 -7.07 31.12 -9.45
N ARG A 126 -5.74 31.21 -9.54
CA ARG A 126 -5.02 31.59 -10.77
C ARG A 126 -5.15 30.54 -11.87
N GLU A 127 -5.01 29.26 -11.52
CA GLU A 127 -5.24 28.15 -12.43
C GLU A 127 -6.68 28.17 -12.97
N LYS A 128 -7.69 28.41 -12.12
CA LYS A 128 -9.08 28.54 -12.57
C LYS A 128 -9.27 29.70 -13.55
N LYS A 129 -8.64 30.85 -13.28
CA LYS A 129 -8.68 32.03 -14.18
C LYS A 129 -8.01 31.72 -15.52
N LEU A 130 -6.85 31.05 -15.50
CA LEU A 130 -6.14 30.63 -16.70
C LEU A 130 -6.95 29.60 -17.50
N TRP A 131 -7.51 28.59 -16.83
CA TRP A 131 -8.36 27.58 -17.45
C TRP A 131 -9.54 28.24 -18.18
N ASN A 132 -10.29 29.09 -17.49
CA ASN A 132 -11.43 29.79 -18.06
C ASN A 132 -11.02 30.59 -19.31
N LYS A 133 -9.88 31.30 -19.25
CA LYS A 133 -9.35 32.09 -20.38
C LYS A 133 -8.99 31.21 -21.59
N ILE A 134 -8.38 30.04 -21.35
CA ILE A 134 -8.06 29.09 -22.43
C ILE A 134 -9.35 28.54 -23.04
N THR A 135 -10.33 28.16 -22.22
CA THR A 135 -11.58 27.54 -22.71
C THR A 135 -12.57 28.51 -23.34
N SER A 136 -12.50 29.81 -23.04
CA SER A 136 -13.42 30.83 -23.56
C SER A 136 -12.98 31.43 -24.89
N THR A 137 -11.72 31.19 -25.31
CA THR A 137 -11.14 31.80 -26.51
C THR A 137 -10.98 30.70 -27.55
N GLU A 138 -11.73 30.78 -28.65
CA GLU A 138 -11.77 29.71 -29.67
C GLU A 138 -10.40 29.47 -30.34
N ASP A 139 -9.58 30.52 -30.51
CA ASP A 139 -8.26 30.44 -31.14
C ASP A 139 -7.07 30.42 -30.15
N ASN A 140 -7.27 29.90 -28.93
CA ASN A 140 -6.17 29.85 -27.97
C ASN A 140 -5.12 28.79 -28.40
N ALA A 141 -3.85 29.18 -28.56
CA ALA A 141 -2.77 28.25 -28.88
C ALA A 141 -2.58 27.10 -27.86
N LEU A 142 -3.10 27.24 -26.63
CA LEU A 142 -3.08 26.17 -25.62
C LEU A 142 -4.30 25.25 -25.69
N LEU A 143 -5.32 25.56 -26.52
CA LEU A 143 -6.53 24.76 -26.65
C LEU A 143 -6.22 23.35 -27.19
N GLU A 144 -5.31 23.25 -28.17
CA GLU A 144 -4.81 21.98 -28.72
C GLU A 144 -4.02 21.13 -27.70
N LEU A 145 -3.56 21.75 -26.61
CA LEU A 145 -2.89 21.04 -25.52
C LEU A 145 -3.88 20.44 -24.52
N LEU A 146 -5.14 20.89 -24.52
CA LEU A 146 -6.18 20.36 -23.66
C LEU A 146 -6.68 18.99 -24.17
N PRO A 147 -7.19 18.12 -23.29
CA PRO A 147 -7.87 16.90 -23.72
C PRO A 147 -9.08 17.25 -24.58
N GLU A 148 -9.37 16.41 -25.57
CA GLU A 148 -10.58 16.55 -26.38
C GLU A 148 -11.82 16.64 -25.49
N LYS A 149 -12.74 17.52 -25.88
CA LYS A 149 -14.00 17.72 -25.18
C LYS A 149 -14.84 16.46 -25.29
N ARG A 150 -15.04 15.77 -24.18
CA ARG A 150 -15.91 14.58 -24.11
C ARG A 150 -17.35 14.99 -24.41
N ARG A 151 -17.91 14.46 -25.50
CA ARG A 151 -19.31 14.64 -25.86
C ARG A 151 -20.18 13.63 -25.11
N ARG A 152 -21.45 13.96 -24.88
CA ARG A 152 -22.44 12.94 -24.48
C ARG A 152 -22.74 12.10 -25.72
N TYR A 153 -22.78 10.79 -25.55
CA TYR A 153 -23.27 9.90 -26.58
C TYR A 153 -24.78 10.11 -26.70
N PHE A 154 -25.21 10.56 -27.86
CA PHE A 154 -26.61 10.67 -28.21
C PHE A 154 -26.81 9.80 -29.44
N ASP A 155 -27.48 8.67 -29.23
CA ASP A 155 -28.00 7.85 -30.31
C ASP A 155 -29.46 8.27 -30.53
N PHE A 156 -29.84 8.59 -31.76
CA PHE A 156 -31.22 8.94 -32.11
C PHE A 156 -32.19 7.79 -31.81
N ASN A 157 -31.70 6.55 -31.78
CA ASN A 157 -32.47 5.37 -31.40
C ASN A 157 -32.50 5.13 -29.88
N MET A 158 -31.88 6.01 -29.09
CA MET A 158 -31.70 5.86 -27.64
C MET A 158 -31.06 4.51 -27.25
N SER A 159 -30.32 3.88 -28.18
CA SER A 159 -29.60 2.64 -27.91
C SER A 159 -28.26 2.92 -27.23
N SER A 160 -27.88 2.00 -26.34
CA SER A 160 -26.58 2.02 -25.66
C SER A 160 -25.57 1.05 -26.29
N ASP A 161 -25.92 0.36 -27.37
CA ASP A 161 -25.15 -0.80 -27.85
C ASP A 161 -23.81 -0.43 -28.48
N ASN A 162 -23.75 0.67 -29.23
CA ASN A 162 -22.47 1.22 -29.71
C ASN A 162 -21.57 1.61 -28.53
N HIS A 163 -22.14 2.25 -27.51
CA HIS A 163 -21.38 2.65 -26.32
C HIS A 163 -20.87 1.46 -25.51
N LYS A 164 -21.69 0.41 -25.38
CA LYS A 164 -21.30 -0.86 -24.76
C LYS A 164 -20.12 -1.49 -25.50
N THR A 165 -20.18 -1.53 -26.83
CA THR A 165 -19.12 -2.09 -27.68
C THR A 165 -17.82 -1.29 -27.56
N GLU A 166 -17.91 0.03 -27.63
CA GLU A 166 -16.76 0.92 -27.44
C GLU A 166 -16.15 0.79 -26.04
N LEU A 167 -16.97 0.72 -24.98
CA LEU A 167 -16.50 0.56 -23.61
C LEU A 167 -15.79 -0.79 -23.43
N THR A 168 -16.36 -1.87 -23.94
CA THR A 168 -15.73 -3.20 -23.90
C THR A 168 -14.40 -3.20 -24.66
N THR A 169 -14.36 -2.57 -25.84
CA THR A 169 -13.13 -2.42 -26.64
C THR A 169 -12.07 -1.64 -25.88
N LEU A 170 -12.42 -0.49 -25.33
CA LEU A 170 -11.54 0.34 -24.51
C LEU A 170 -10.97 -0.42 -23.31
N VAL A 171 -11.81 -1.17 -22.59
CA VAL A 171 -11.35 -1.98 -21.45
C VAL A 171 -10.37 -3.04 -21.91
N ASN A 172 -10.67 -3.75 -22.99
CA ASN A 172 -9.78 -4.77 -23.55
C ASN A 172 -8.42 -4.19 -23.96
N GLU A 173 -8.41 -3.08 -24.70
CA GLU A 173 -7.18 -2.39 -25.10
C GLU A 173 -6.35 -1.97 -23.89
N LEU A 174 -6.98 -1.31 -22.91
CA LEU A 174 -6.27 -0.85 -21.70
C LEU A 174 -5.69 -2.00 -20.88
N MET A 175 -6.39 -3.13 -20.78
CA MET A 175 -5.89 -4.28 -20.03
C MET A 175 -4.78 -5.02 -20.77
N THR A 176 -4.90 -5.17 -22.10
CA THR A 176 -3.86 -5.74 -22.98
C THR A 176 -2.58 -4.89 -22.94
N ASP A 177 -2.73 -3.57 -22.94
CA ASP A 177 -1.63 -2.63 -22.80
C ASP A 177 -0.89 -2.78 -21.47
N ILE A 178 -1.59 -3.06 -20.37
CA ILE A 178 -0.94 -3.28 -19.07
C ILE A 178 -0.18 -4.61 -19.09
N ASP A 179 -0.82 -5.66 -19.57
CA ASP A 179 -0.31 -7.04 -19.60
C ASP A 179 0.91 -7.21 -20.50
N SER A 180 1.01 -6.44 -21.59
CA SER A 180 2.17 -6.45 -22.49
C SER A 180 3.45 -5.86 -21.87
N LYS A 181 3.35 -5.14 -20.75
CA LYS A 181 4.50 -4.48 -20.12
C LYS A 181 5.12 -5.41 -19.07
N PRO A 182 6.45 -5.46 -18.93
CA PRO A 182 7.14 -6.29 -17.92
C PRO A 182 7.04 -5.65 -16.54
N LEU A 183 5.82 -5.59 -15.99
CA LEU A 183 5.53 -4.99 -14.70
C LEU A 183 5.44 -6.06 -13.63
N HIS A 184 5.91 -5.73 -12.43
CA HIS A 184 5.62 -6.54 -11.26
C HIS A 184 4.09 -6.60 -11.04
N PRO A 185 3.48 -7.76 -10.68
CA PRO A 185 2.02 -7.91 -10.57
C PRO A 185 1.32 -6.86 -9.71
N ARG A 186 1.92 -6.51 -8.57
CA ARG A 186 1.45 -5.37 -7.75
C ARG A 186 1.29 -4.06 -8.54
N ASN A 187 2.24 -3.75 -9.41
CA ASN A 187 2.22 -2.52 -10.20
C ASN A 187 1.13 -2.60 -11.29
N GLU A 188 0.89 -3.77 -11.88
CA GLU A 188 -0.24 -3.98 -12.80
C GLU A 188 -1.58 -3.67 -12.10
N LEU A 189 -1.79 -4.21 -10.90
CA LEU A 189 -2.98 -3.89 -10.08
C LEU A 189 -3.08 -2.40 -9.72
N LEU A 190 -1.94 -1.74 -9.48
CA LEU A 190 -1.91 -0.31 -9.20
C LEU A 190 -2.27 0.53 -10.44
N VAL A 191 -1.80 0.13 -11.62
CA VAL A 191 -2.15 0.80 -12.88
C VAL A 191 -3.63 0.58 -13.17
N TYR A 192 -4.14 -0.66 -13.05
CA TYR A 192 -5.57 -0.94 -13.15
C TYR A 192 -6.40 -0.03 -12.24
N SER A 193 -6.12 -0.05 -10.93
CA SER A 193 -6.93 0.67 -9.94
C SER A 193 -6.86 2.20 -10.07
N ARG A 194 -5.74 2.77 -10.52
CA ARG A 194 -5.53 4.23 -10.61
C ARG A 194 -5.75 4.82 -12.00
N TYR A 195 -5.59 4.01 -13.05
CA TYR A 195 -5.63 4.49 -14.43
C TYR A 195 -6.86 3.95 -15.17
N VAL A 196 -7.04 2.63 -15.22
CA VAL A 196 -8.16 2.01 -15.96
C VAL A 196 -9.50 2.44 -15.38
N LEU A 197 -9.68 2.30 -14.06
CA LEU A 197 -10.91 2.72 -13.38
C LEU A 197 -11.21 4.21 -13.60
N SER A 198 -10.19 5.06 -13.69
CA SER A 198 -10.35 6.49 -13.96
C SER A 198 -10.73 6.79 -15.42
N LYS A 199 -10.26 5.99 -16.37
CA LYS A 199 -10.63 6.13 -17.80
C LYS A 199 -12.08 5.74 -18.05
N ILE A 200 -12.54 4.64 -17.47
CA ILE A 200 -13.92 4.15 -17.62
C ILE A 200 -14.95 4.93 -16.78
N SER A 201 -14.50 5.69 -15.77
CA SER A 201 -15.39 6.43 -14.85
C SER A 201 -16.41 7.30 -15.60
N TRP A 202 -15.98 7.93 -16.69
CA TRP A 202 -16.86 8.79 -17.48
C TRP A 202 -17.98 8.00 -18.16
N HIS A 203 -17.65 6.90 -18.82
CA HIS A 203 -18.60 5.99 -19.45
C HIS A 203 -19.65 5.53 -18.44
N PHE A 204 -19.19 5.12 -17.24
CA PHE A 204 -20.06 4.75 -16.14
C PHE A 204 -20.92 5.86 -15.55
N THR A 205 -20.58 7.14 -15.77
CA THR A 205 -21.41 8.27 -15.33
C THR A 205 -22.44 8.65 -16.37
N ILE A 206 -22.10 8.63 -17.66
CA ILE A 206 -22.97 9.21 -18.69
C ILE A 206 -23.85 8.20 -19.43
N ALA A 207 -23.46 6.93 -19.47
CA ALA A 207 -24.15 5.93 -20.26
C ALA A 207 -25.30 5.28 -19.48
N ILE A 208 -26.35 4.93 -20.22
CA ILE A 208 -27.47 4.15 -19.70
C ILE A 208 -27.02 2.68 -19.70
N LEU A 209 -26.45 2.24 -18.58
CA LEU A 209 -25.98 0.87 -18.37
C LEU A 209 -26.66 0.29 -17.13
N SER A 210 -26.93 -1.01 -17.14
CA SER A 210 -27.36 -1.73 -15.93
C SER A 210 -26.14 -2.29 -15.19
N LYS A 211 -26.23 -2.40 -13.85
CA LYS A 211 -25.18 -3.06 -13.04
C LYS A 211 -24.96 -4.50 -13.48
N THR A 212 -26.03 -5.23 -13.79
CA THR A 212 -25.98 -6.60 -14.31
C THR A 212 -25.13 -6.68 -15.56
N TRP A 213 -25.35 -5.78 -16.54
CA TRP A 213 -24.56 -5.76 -17.76
C TRP A 213 -23.07 -5.54 -17.49
N VAL A 214 -22.71 -4.63 -16.57
CA VAL A 214 -21.30 -4.39 -16.20
C VAL A 214 -20.67 -5.62 -15.55
N ILE A 215 -21.40 -6.31 -14.66
CA ILE A 215 -20.94 -7.54 -14.00
C ILE A 215 -20.74 -8.68 -15.01
N GLU A 216 -21.57 -8.77 -16.03
CA GLU A 216 -21.51 -9.85 -17.02
C GLU A 216 -20.52 -9.61 -18.15
N ASN A 217 -20.26 -8.34 -18.52
CA ASN A 217 -19.50 -8.01 -19.73
C ASN A 217 -18.15 -7.34 -19.46
N ILE A 218 -18.01 -6.61 -18.34
CA ILE A 218 -16.81 -5.82 -18.05
C ILE A 218 -15.98 -6.43 -16.92
N ASP A 219 -16.63 -6.85 -15.83
CA ASP A 219 -15.94 -7.50 -14.71
C ASP A 219 -15.17 -8.76 -15.14
N PRO A 220 -15.68 -9.67 -16.01
CA PRO A 220 -14.97 -10.89 -16.38
C PRO A 220 -13.69 -10.61 -17.16
N VAL A 221 -13.71 -9.62 -18.05
CA VAL A 221 -12.53 -9.15 -18.80
C VAL A 221 -11.44 -8.77 -17.81
N VAL A 222 -11.74 -7.88 -16.87
CA VAL A 222 -10.76 -7.42 -15.87
C VAL A 222 -10.33 -8.55 -14.94
N ASN A 223 -11.26 -9.39 -14.49
CA ASN A 223 -10.98 -10.48 -13.56
C ASN A 223 -10.05 -11.53 -14.19
N GLN A 224 -10.14 -11.78 -15.50
CA GLN A 224 -9.24 -12.69 -16.22
C GLN A 224 -7.78 -12.21 -16.13
N TYR A 225 -7.52 -10.93 -16.40
CA TYR A 225 -6.18 -10.35 -16.28
C TYR A 225 -5.68 -10.32 -14.84
N ILE A 226 -6.51 -9.94 -13.87
CA ILE A 226 -6.13 -9.96 -12.45
C ILE A 226 -5.73 -11.38 -12.01
N ARG A 227 -6.49 -12.39 -12.44
CA ARG A 227 -6.16 -13.81 -12.18
C ARG A 227 -4.84 -14.21 -12.83
N LYS A 228 -4.61 -13.81 -14.08
CA LYS A 228 -3.36 -14.06 -14.81
C LYS A 228 -2.15 -13.46 -14.08
N TRP A 229 -2.20 -12.16 -13.79
CA TRP A 229 -1.12 -11.41 -13.12
C TRP A 229 -0.73 -11.99 -11.76
N LEU A 230 -1.73 -12.41 -10.99
CA LEU A 230 -1.56 -13.00 -9.65
C LEU A 230 -1.41 -14.52 -9.65
N GLU A 231 -1.45 -15.15 -10.83
CA GLU A 231 -1.44 -16.60 -11.04
C GLU A 231 -2.51 -17.33 -10.21
N ILE A 232 -3.68 -16.71 -10.00
CA ILE A 232 -4.80 -17.31 -9.28
C ILE A 232 -5.57 -18.20 -10.27
N PRO A 233 -5.73 -19.51 -10.01
CA PRO A 233 -6.45 -20.40 -10.91
C PRO A 233 -7.95 -20.04 -10.94
N ILE A 234 -8.68 -20.48 -11.97
CA ILE A 234 -10.12 -20.19 -12.13
C ILE A 234 -10.95 -20.55 -10.88
N PRO A 235 -10.73 -21.71 -10.20
CA PRO A 235 -11.45 -22.05 -8.96
C PRO A 235 -11.03 -21.22 -7.73
N GLY A 236 -9.95 -20.43 -7.83
CA GLY A 236 -9.52 -19.52 -6.78
C GLY A 236 -10.49 -18.34 -6.63
N THR A 237 -10.56 -17.76 -5.44
CA THR A 237 -11.42 -16.59 -5.17
C THR A 237 -10.66 -15.29 -5.38
N LEU A 238 -11.33 -14.26 -5.92
CA LEU A 238 -10.81 -12.88 -5.94
C LEU A 238 -11.20 -12.09 -4.69
N SER A 239 -12.08 -12.62 -3.83
CA SER A 239 -12.51 -11.95 -2.60
C SER A 239 -11.31 -11.50 -1.75
N THR A 240 -10.28 -12.33 -1.63
CA THR A 240 -9.05 -12.02 -0.86
C THR A 240 -8.30 -10.83 -1.43
N VAL A 241 -8.31 -10.66 -2.76
CA VAL A 241 -7.64 -9.57 -3.47
C VAL A 241 -8.36 -8.24 -3.26
N PHE A 242 -9.70 -8.27 -3.17
CA PHE A 242 -10.54 -7.09 -3.00
C PHE A 242 -10.49 -6.46 -1.60
N LEU A 243 -10.03 -7.22 -0.61
CA LEU A 243 -9.85 -6.72 0.74
C LEU A 243 -8.80 -5.61 0.81
N THR A 244 -8.84 -4.85 1.90
CA THR A 244 -7.86 -3.81 2.19
C THR A 244 -6.51 -4.40 2.57
N ARG A 245 -5.42 -3.63 2.38
CA ARG A 245 -4.04 -4.07 2.69
C ARG A 245 -3.80 -4.42 4.15
N ASN A 246 -4.54 -3.81 5.07
CA ASN A 246 -4.50 -4.16 6.51
C ASN A 246 -5.20 -5.49 6.82
N LYS A 247 -5.97 -6.04 5.87
CA LYS A 247 -6.65 -7.34 5.96
C LYS A 247 -6.07 -8.32 4.92
N SER A 248 -4.78 -8.20 4.65
CA SER A 248 -4.02 -9.05 3.72
C SER A 248 -4.47 -9.05 2.24
N GLY A 249 -5.30 -8.09 1.83
CA GLY A 249 -5.73 -7.92 0.43
C GLY A 249 -4.92 -6.89 -0.37
N GLN A 250 -5.33 -6.63 -1.61
CA GLN A 250 -4.63 -5.73 -2.54
C GLN A 250 -5.31 -4.35 -2.70
N SER A 251 -6.47 -4.14 -2.07
CA SER A 251 -7.25 -2.90 -2.08
C SER A 251 -7.72 -2.45 -3.46
N ILE A 252 -7.98 -3.40 -4.34
CA ILE A 252 -8.62 -3.15 -5.63
C ILE A 252 -10.10 -3.57 -5.57
N TYR A 253 -10.88 -3.20 -6.57
CA TYR A 253 -12.28 -3.58 -6.70
C TYR A 253 -12.64 -3.68 -8.18
N PRO A 254 -13.66 -4.45 -8.56
CA PRO A 254 -14.04 -4.64 -9.95
C PRO A 254 -14.72 -3.38 -10.54
N PRO A 255 -14.80 -3.28 -11.88
CA PRO A 255 -15.47 -2.17 -12.57
C PRO A 255 -16.91 -1.94 -12.13
N SER A 256 -17.68 -2.98 -11.82
CA SER A 256 -19.05 -2.87 -11.28
C SER A 256 -19.16 -2.02 -10.01
N VAL A 257 -18.20 -2.13 -9.09
CA VAL A 257 -18.15 -1.28 -7.89
C VAL A 257 -17.84 0.16 -8.26
N LYS A 258 -16.98 0.38 -9.26
CA LYS A 258 -16.70 1.72 -9.78
C LYS A 258 -17.94 2.34 -10.43
N PHE A 259 -18.71 1.53 -11.16
CA PHE A 259 -19.96 1.93 -11.76
C PHE A 259 -20.96 2.41 -10.70
N ILE A 260 -21.15 1.64 -9.62
CA ILE A 260 -22.01 2.04 -8.49
C ILE A 260 -21.56 3.39 -7.91
N GLN A 261 -20.25 3.57 -7.67
CA GLN A 261 -19.73 4.86 -7.19
C GLN A 261 -20.06 6.02 -8.13
N CYS A 262 -19.92 5.83 -9.44
CA CYS A 262 -20.25 6.86 -10.43
C CYS A 262 -21.75 7.20 -10.42
N GLN A 263 -22.62 6.19 -10.36
CA GLN A 263 -24.07 6.36 -10.31
C GLN A 263 -24.53 7.05 -9.02
N THR A 264 -23.98 6.65 -7.87
CA THR A 264 -24.26 7.32 -6.58
C THR A 264 -23.87 8.80 -6.59
N VAL A 265 -22.77 9.17 -7.26
CA VAL A 265 -22.35 10.58 -7.38
C VAL A 265 -23.29 11.35 -8.30
N LEU A 266 -23.66 10.76 -9.45
CA LEU A 266 -24.57 11.37 -10.41
C LEU A 266 -25.93 11.65 -9.78
N LEU A 267 -26.55 10.65 -9.16
CA LEU A 267 -27.88 10.76 -8.56
C LEU A 267 -27.90 11.82 -7.45
N LYS A 268 -26.85 11.89 -6.63
CA LYS A 268 -26.73 12.97 -5.63
C LYS A 268 -26.60 14.35 -6.26
N ALA A 269 -25.83 14.48 -7.34
CA ALA A 269 -25.70 15.76 -8.03
C ALA A 269 -27.05 16.21 -8.62
N LEU A 270 -27.87 15.28 -9.11
CA LEU A 270 -29.24 15.56 -9.57
C LEU A 270 -30.16 15.95 -8.40
N LYS A 271 -30.15 15.16 -7.31
CA LYS A 271 -30.95 15.41 -6.10
C LYS A 271 -30.65 16.76 -5.44
N LEU A 272 -29.37 17.12 -5.34
CA LEU A 272 -28.90 18.37 -4.72
C LEU A 272 -28.74 19.51 -5.73
N SER A 273 -29.23 19.33 -6.97
CA SER A 273 -29.12 20.35 -8.01
C SER A 273 -29.87 21.63 -7.58
N PRO A 274 -29.23 22.81 -7.68
CA PRO A 274 -29.92 24.08 -7.44
C PRO A 274 -30.92 24.42 -8.54
N ASN A 275 -30.87 23.74 -9.69
CA ASN A 275 -31.82 23.92 -10.78
C ASN A 275 -33.10 23.13 -10.50
N GLN A 276 -34.21 23.85 -10.38
CA GLN A 276 -35.51 23.30 -10.00
C GLN A 276 -36.05 22.28 -11.00
N SER A 277 -35.88 22.50 -12.31
CA SER A 277 -36.32 21.55 -13.35
C SER A 277 -35.58 20.22 -13.28
N ILE A 278 -34.27 20.25 -12.96
CA ILE A 278 -33.48 19.02 -12.76
C ILE A 278 -33.93 18.28 -11.49
N ASN A 279 -34.24 19.04 -10.43
CA ASN A 279 -34.74 18.47 -9.19
C ASN A 279 -36.11 17.81 -9.36
N GLU A 280 -37.01 18.44 -10.13
CA GLU A 280 -38.33 17.90 -10.50
C GLU A 280 -38.20 16.64 -11.36
N LEU A 281 -37.32 16.65 -12.36
CA LEU A 281 -37.02 15.46 -13.17
C LEU A 281 -36.46 14.30 -12.32
N TRP A 282 -35.58 14.61 -11.36
CA TRP A 282 -35.10 13.59 -10.42
C TRP A 282 -36.25 13.03 -9.58
N LYS A 283 -37.11 13.89 -9.02
CA LYS A 283 -38.30 13.48 -8.24
C LYS A 283 -39.22 12.57 -9.05
N SER A 284 -39.46 12.86 -10.33
CA SER A 284 -40.29 12.03 -11.21
C SER A 284 -39.64 10.70 -11.57
N THR A 285 -38.31 10.62 -11.64
CA THR A 285 -37.59 9.36 -11.90
C THR A 285 -37.41 8.48 -10.66
N ASN A 286 -37.46 9.07 -9.46
CA ASN A 286 -37.24 8.38 -8.17
C ASN A 286 -38.42 7.47 -7.74
N THR A 287 -39.54 7.49 -8.45
CA THR A 287 -40.71 6.64 -8.16
C THR A 287 -40.60 5.23 -8.74
N HIS A 288 -39.64 4.98 -9.63
CA HIS A 288 -39.36 3.64 -10.15
C HIS A 288 -38.53 2.84 -9.13
N THR A 289 -39.07 1.70 -8.70
CA THR A 289 -38.60 0.82 -7.60
C THR A 289 -37.20 0.19 -7.74
N ASN A 290 -36.40 0.60 -8.72
CA ASN A 290 -35.12 -0.05 -9.08
C ASN A 290 -33.88 0.84 -8.96
N ILE A 291 -33.93 1.99 -8.29
CA ILE A 291 -32.73 2.82 -8.06
C ILE A 291 -31.98 2.34 -6.82
N GLN A 292 -31.33 1.18 -6.90
CA GLN A 292 -30.53 0.58 -5.82
C GLN A 292 -29.43 1.50 -5.25
N TYR A 293 -29.01 2.52 -6.00
CA TYR A 293 -27.83 3.34 -5.67
C TYR A 293 -28.12 4.55 -4.77
N ASP A 294 -29.39 4.94 -4.62
CA ASP A 294 -29.81 6.04 -3.74
C ASP A 294 -29.73 5.68 -2.25
N PHE A 295 -29.59 4.39 -1.96
CA PHE A 295 -29.32 3.88 -0.61
C PHE A 295 -27.99 4.40 -0.03
N TYR A 296 -26.97 4.59 -0.87
CA TYR A 296 -25.66 5.00 -0.39
C TYR A 296 -25.56 6.52 -0.27
N ASN A 297 -25.12 7.02 0.89
CA ASN A 297 -24.83 8.43 1.15
C ASN A 297 -23.44 8.85 0.66
N SER A 298 -22.51 7.91 0.44
CA SER A 298 -21.19 8.25 -0.11
C SER A 298 -20.54 7.12 -0.92
N THR A 299 -19.57 7.47 -1.76
CA THR A 299 -18.73 6.48 -2.46
C THR A 299 -17.88 5.63 -1.52
N LYS A 300 -17.68 6.10 -0.28
CA LYS A 300 -16.99 5.35 0.78
C LYS A 300 -17.89 4.24 1.33
N GLU A 301 -19.19 4.49 1.47
CA GLU A 301 -20.16 3.48 1.91
C GLU A 301 -20.25 2.34 0.91
N VAL A 302 -20.31 2.65 -0.40
CA VAL A 302 -20.25 1.64 -1.47
C VAL A 302 -19.07 0.70 -1.29
N LEU A 303 -17.86 1.24 -1.05
CA LEU A 303 -16.65 0.42 -0.84
C LEU A 303 -16.66 -0.34 0.47
N LYS A 304 -17.26 0.22 1.53
CA LYS A 304 -17.36 -0.42 2.84
C LYS A 304 -18.28 -1.63 2.75
N ASP A 305 -19.45 -1.43 2.15
CA ASP A 305 -20.48 -2.46 1.95
C ASP A 305 -19.95 -3.62 1.10
N PHE A 306 -19.40 -3.31 -0.08
CA PHE A 306 -18.74 -4.28 -0.96
C PHE A 306 -17.66 -5.10 -0.24
N ARG A 307 -16.82 -4.45 0.56
CA ARG A 307 -15.77 -5.17 1.30
C ARG A 307 -16.34 -6.02 2.43
N SER A 308 -17.37 -5.55 3.12
CA SER A 308 -18.06 -6.31 4.16
C SER A 308 -18.66 -7.60 3.60
N GLU A 309 -19.28 -7.54 2.42
CA GLU A 309 -19.80 -8.71 1.72
C GLU A 309 -18.69 -9.72 1.39
N HIS A 310 -17.54 -9.25 0.89
CA HIS A 310 -16.41 -10.14 0.61
C HIS A 310 -15.73 -10.72 1.85
N GLU A 311 -15.73 -9.98 2.97
CA GLU A 311 -15.28 -10.49 4.27
C GLU A 311 -16.22 -11.58 4.79
N ASP A 312 -17.53 -11.35 4.74
CA ASP A 312 -18.54 -12.35 5.11
C ASP A 312 -18.43 -13.62 4.25
N LYS A 313 -18.28 -13.45 2.94
CA LYS A 313 -18.05 -14.56 2.00
C LYS A 313 -16.81 -15.38 2.35
N LEU A 314 -15.71 -14.71 2.73
CA LEU A 314 -14.49 -15.41 3.14
C LEU A 314 -14.66 -16.09 4.50
N GLN A 315 -15.37 -15.48 5.43
CA GLN A 315 -15.54 -16.01 6.78
C GLN A 315 -16.52 -17.19 6.84
N ASN A 316 -17.65 -17.07 6.15
CA ASN A 316 -18.82 -17.91 6.37
C ASN A 316 -19.17 -18.81 5.18
N GLN A 317 -18.79 -18.44 3.95
CA GLN A 317 -19.18 -19.20 2.73
C GLN A 317 -18.03 -20.05 2.17
N LEU A 318 -16.77 -19.65 2.34
CA LEU A 318 -15.61 -20.29 1.71
C LEU A 318 -14.79 -21.11 2.71
N THR A 319 -15.06 -22.42 2.81
CA THR A 319 -14.37 -23.32 3.75
C THR A 319 -12.87 -23.46 3.51
N CYS A 320 -12.43 -23.48 2.24
CA CYS A 320 -11.03 -23.72 1.89
C CYS A 320 -10.23 -22.43 1.69
N GLN A 321 -10.74 -21.50 0.89
CA GLN A 321 -10.07 -20.24 0.55
C GLN A 321 -10.22 -19.20 1.68
N GLY A 322 -11.23 -19.36 2.54
CA GLY A 322 -11.50 -18.49 3.68
C GLY A 322 -10.69 -18.82 4.93
N SER A 323 -10.18 -20.05 5.07
CA SER A 323 -9.54 -20.54 6.31
C SER A 323 -8.38 -19.66 6.78
N PHE A 324 -7.58 -19.14 5.84
CA PHE A 324 -6.50 -18.21 6.16
C PHE A 324 -7.05 -16.91 6.74
N PHE A 325 -8.05 -16.32 6.09
CA PHE A 325 -8.66 -15.06 6.50
C PHE A 325 -9.31 -15.18 7.88
N SER A 326 -10.06 -16.26 8.14
CA SER A 326 -10.67 -16.53 9.44
C SER A 326 -9.63 -16.65 10.56
N SER A 327 -8.53 -17.34 10.29
CA SER A 327 -7.47 -17.56 11.29
C SER A 327 -6.72 -16.27 11.62
N ILE A 328 -6.36 -15.50 10.60
CA ILE A 328 -5.63 -14.24 10.78
C ILE A 328 -6.51 -13.17 11.45
N THR A 329 -7.79 -13.08 11.09
CA THR A 329 -8.70 -12.11 11.70
C THR A 329 -8.87 -12.35 13.20
N LYS A 330 -8.84 -13.62 13.64
CA LYS A 330 -8.96 -13.99 15.07
C LYS A 330 -7.65 -13.80 15.85
N SER A 331 -6.52 -14.23 15.28
CA SER A 331 -5.31 -14.49 16.07
C SER A 331 -4.11 -13.57 15.75
N SER A 332 -4.23 -12.67 14.77
CA SER A 332 -3.09 -11.82 14.34
C SER A 332 -3.02 -10.46 15.04
N LEU A 333 -1.79 -9.96 15.19
CA LEU A 333 -1.52 -8.62 15.70
C LEU A 333 -1.80 -7.54 14.65
N SER A 334 -3.01 -6.99 14.69
CA SER A 334 -3.56 -6.09 13.66
C SER A 334 -2.72 -4.83 13.34
N HIS A 335 -2.00 -4.28 14.32
CA HIS A 335 -1.13 -3.10 14.11
C HIS A 335 0.01 -3.39 13.13
N LEU A 336 0.46 -4.64 13.03
CA LEU A 336 1.54 -5.05 12.14
C LEU A 336 1.08 -5.39 10.72
N SER A 337 -0.23 -5.50 10.45
CA SER A 337 -0.74 -5.87 9.12
C SER A 337 -0.28 -4.93 8.00
N LYS A 338 -0.12 -3.63 8.30
CA LYS A 338 0.41 -2.65 7.33
C LYS A 338 1.90 -2.86 7.06
N VAL A 339 2.67 -3.25 8.08
CA VAL A 339 4.10 -3.59 7.94
C VAL A 339 4.24 -4.85 7.10
N TRP A 340 3.41 -5.86 7.36
CA TRP A 340 3.36 -7.10 6.60
C TRP A 340 3.01 -6.87 5.12
N SER A 341 1.96 -6.10 4.82
CA SER A 341 1.62 -5.74 3.44
C SER A 341 2.76 -4.98 2.73
N THR A 342 3.51 -4.17 3.47
CA THR A 342 4.69 -3.48 2.94
C THR A 342 5.83 -4.47 2.66
N ALA A 343 6.06 -5.47 3.53
CA ALA A 343 7.03 -6.54 3.32
C ALA A 343 6.69 -7.32 2.04
N GLN A 344 5.44 -7.79 1.95
CA GLN A 344 4.91 -8.53 0.80
C GLN A 344 5.10 -7.76 -0.50
N SER A 345 4.83 -6.45 -0.49
CA SER A 345 4.91 -5.60 -1.69
C SER A 345 6.30 -5.41 -2.30
N LYS A 346 7.36 -5.75 -1.55
CA LYS A 346 8.76 -5.63 -1.98
C LYS A 346 9.36 -6.96 -2.41
N LEU A 347 8.59 -8.04 -2.34
CA LEU A 347 9.05 -9.36 -2.74
C LEU A 347 9.18 -9.43 -4.27
N PRO A 348 10.10 -10.25 -4.79
CA PRO A 348 10.14 -10.61 -6.20
C PRO A 348 8.82 -11.26 -6.66
N GLN A 349 8.53 -11.17 -7.96
CA GLN A 349 7.26 -11.60 -8.57
C GLN A 349 6.87 -13.04 -8.21
N ASN A 350 7.79 -13.98 -8.31
CA ASN A 350 7.55 -15.40 -8.00
C ASN A 350 7.11 -15.61 -6.55
N ILE A 351 7.77 -14.94 -5.60
CA ILE A 351 7.45 -15.05 -4.18
C ILE A 351 6.15 -14.31 -3.87
N TYR A 352 5.91 -13.15 -4.49
CA TYR A 352 4.67 -12.39 -4.35
C TYR A 352 3.46 -13.21 -4.83
N ASN A 353 3.52 -13.80 -6.02
CA ASN A 353 2.43 -14.62 -6.57
C ASN A 353 2.22 -15.92 -5.76
N LEU A 354 3.31 -16.55 -5.29
CA LEU A 354 3.19 -17.70 -4.39
C LEU A 354 2.47 -17.32 -3.09
N ASN A 355 2.75 -16.15 -2.52
CA ASN A 355 2.10 -15.66 -1.31
C ASN A 355 0.58 -15.45 -1.53
N ILE A 356 0.18 -14.86 -2.65
CA ILE A 356 -1.24 -14.68 -2.99
C ILE A 356 -1.94 -16.03 -3.18
N ARG A 357 -1.30 -16.98 -3.85
CA ARG A 357 -1.85 -18.34 -4.00
C ARG A 357 -1.93 -19.10 -2.68
N TYR A 358 -0.95 -18.90 -1.78
CA TYR A 358 -0.96 -19.47 -0.44
C TYR A 358 -2.20 -19.00 0.33
N ILE A 359 -2.46 -17.69 0.34
CA ILE A 359 -3.62 -17.09 1.01
C ILE A 359 -4.93 -17.70 0.50
N ASN A 360 -5.02 -17.96 -0.80
CA ASN A 360 -6.19 -18.58 -1.43
C ASN A 360 -6.22 -20.11 -1.32
N ASN A 361 -5.26 -20.73 -0.62
CA ASN A 361 -5.08 -22.18 -0.57
C ASN A 361 -5.12 -22.84 -1.98
N SER A 362 -4.49 -22.17 -2.95
CA SER A 362 -4.51 -22.52 -4.38
C SER A 362 -3.14 -22.96 -4.89
N LEU A 363 -2.21 -23.22 -3.98
CA LEU A 363 -0.90 -23.76 -4.33
C LEU A 363 -1.00 -25.24 -4.76
N PRO A 364 -0.13 -25.71 -5.66
CA PRO A 364 -0.12 -27.08 -6.18
C PRO A 364 0.42 -28.08 -5.14
N SER A 365 -0.32 -28.25 -4.05
CA SER A 365 -0.16 -29.32 -3.06
C SER A 365 -0.81 -30.60 -3.58
N ARG A 366 -0.41 -31.78 -3.07
CA ARG A 366 -1.01 -33.07 -3.50
C ARG A 366 -2.51 -33.12 -3.22
N LYS A 367 -2.94 -32.58 -2.07
CA LYS A 367 -4.36 -32.43 -1.74
C LYS A 367 -5.10 -31.55 -2.74
N ASN A 368 -4.48 -30.46 -3.21
CA ASN A 368 -5.09 -29.62 -4.24
C ASN A 368 -5.07 -30.28 -5.62
N PHE A 369 -4.01 -31.01 -6.00
CA PHE A 369 -4.00 -31.78 -7.24
C PHE A 369 -5.10 -32.84 -7.29
N SER A 370 -5.31 -33.57 -6.18
CA SER A 370 -6.42 -34.51 -6.06
C SER A 370 -7.78 -33.80 -6.15
N ARG A 371 -7.94 -32.67 -5.45
CA ARG A 371 -9.14 -31.83 -5.56
C ARG A 371 -9.40 -31.31 -6.98
N TRP A 372 -8.36 -31.06 -7.75
CA TRP A 372 -8.46 -30.60 -9.14
C TRP A 372 -8.59 -31.74 -10.16
N GLY A 373 -8.66 -33.00 -9.72
CA GLY A 373 -8.74 -34.17 -10.60
C GLY A 373 -7.46 -34.48 -11.37
N LEU A 374 -6.32 -33.91 -10.97
CA LEU A 374 -5.02 -34.07 -11.63
C LEU A 374 -4.15 -35.21 -11.03
N SER A 375 -4.56 -35.76 -9.89
CA SER A 375 -3.82 -36.84 -9.19
C SER A 375 -4.81 -37.74 -8.46
N SER A 376 -4.62 -39.06 -8.54
CA SER A 376 -5.42 -40.04 -7.79
C SER A 376 -5.10 -40.02 -6.29
N SER A 377 -3.83 -39.81 -5.92
CA SER A 377 -3.40 -39.72 -4.52
C SER A 377 -3.32 -38.26 -4.04
N SER A 378 -3.78 -38.06 -2.79
CA SER A 378 -3.66 -36.79 -2.06
C SER A 378 -2.50 -36.79 -1.05
N GLU A 379 -1.71 -37.86 -1.03
CA GLU A 379 -0.72 -38.16 0.00
C GLU A 379 0.63 -37.47 -0.26
N CYS A 380 1.39 -37.29 0.82
CA CYS A 380 2.75 -36.80 0.80
C CYS A 380 3.67 -37.87 0.22
N SER A 381 4.62 -37.45 -0.63
CA SER A 381 5.57 -38.37 -1.26
C SER A 381 6.60 -38.98 -0.30
N PHE A 382 6.69 -38.48 0.93
CA PHE A 382 7.65 -38.99 1.93
C PHE A 382 6.94 -39.64 3.12
N CYS A 383 6.02 -38.93 3.78
CA CYS A 383 5.38 -39.42 5.01
C CYS A 383 4.08 -40.20 4.78
N LEU A 384 3.61 -40.31 3.52
CA LEU A 384 2.33 -40.92 3.12
C LEU A 384 1.05 -40.33 3.77
N GLY A 385 1.19 -39.36 4.69
CA GLY A 385 0.07 -38.60 5.26
C GLY A 385 -0.52 -37.58 4.26
N PRO A 386 -1.53 -36.79 4.66
CA PRO A 386 -2.22 -35.87 3.75
C PRO A 386 -1.27 -34.80 3.20
N GLY A 387 -1.06 -34.73 1.89
CA GLY A 387 -0.20 -33.72 1.25
C GLY A 387 -0.87 -32.36 1.08
N SER A 388 -1.49 -31.87 2.16
CA SER A 388 -2.12 -30.54 2.25
C SER A 388 -1.09 -29.42 2.36
N LEU A 389 -1.52 -28.18 2.13
CA LEU A 389 -0.64 -27.01 2.29
C LEU A 389 -0.03 -26.94 3.70
N LEU A 390 -0.84 -27.10 4.76
CA LEU A 390 -0.39 -27.15 6.15
C LEU A 390 0.72 -28.19 6.36
N GLN A 391 0.49 -29.40 5.86
CA GLN A 391 1.44 -30.50 6.00
C GLN A 391 2.76 -30.19 5.28
N VAL A 392 2.70 -29.65 4.06
CA VAL A 392 3.89 -29.26 3.30
C VAL A 392 4.70 -28.16 3.99
N VAL A 393 4.07 -27.16 4.60
CA VAL A 393 4.81 -26.00 5.14
C VAL A 393 5.14 -26.09 6.63
N THR A 394 4.47 -26.95 7.39
CA THR A 394 4.63 -27.00 8.86
C THR A 394 4.38 -28.36 9.52
N GLY A 395 3.69 -29.30 8.88
CA GLY A 395 3.16 -30.49 9.57
C GLY A 395 3.87 -31.81 9.29
N CYS A 396 4.56 -31.94 8.16
CA CYS A 396 5.14 -33.21 7.73
C CYS A 396 6.37 -33.59 8.58
N GLN A 397 6.34 -34.75 9.22
CA GLN A 397 7.45 -35.23 10.06
C GLN A 397 8.75 -35.46 9.25
N CYS A 398 8.64 -35.81 7.97
CA CYS A 398 9.82 -35.94 7.10
C CYS A 398 10.44 -34.59 6.72
N TYR A 399 9.78 -33.46 7.01
CA TYR A 399 10.25 -32.11 6.68
C TYR A 399 10.73 -31.32 7.90
N LEU A 400 10.92 -31.99 9.06
CA LEU A 400 11.36 -31.32 10.29
C LEU A 400 12.61 -30.47 10.07
N ASP A 401 13.64 -30.99 9.39
CA ASP A 401 14.87 -30.24 9.09
C ASP A 401 14.62 -28.94 8.30
N ARG A 402 13.59 -28.94 7.44
CA ARG A 402 13.20 -27.77 6.64
C ARG A 402 12.52 -26.72 7.51
N PHE A 403 11.68 -27.16 8.44
CA PHE A 403 10.99 -26.28 9.38
C PHE A 403 11.98 -25.71 10.41
N THR A 404 12.91 -26.54 10.89
CA THR A 404 14.05 -26.13 11.72
C THR A 404 14.94 -25.13 10.98
N TRP A 405 15.22 -25.33 9.70
CA TRP A 405 15.99 -24.35 8.91
C TRP A 405 15.28 -22.99 8.80
N ARG A 406 13.96 -22.96 8.55
CA ARG A 406 13.19 -21.70 8.56
C ARG A 406 13.22 -21.04 9.94
N HIS A 407 13.01 -21.83 10.99
CA HIS A 407 13.05 -21.38 12.37
C HIS A 407 14.39 -20.74 12.69
N ASN A 408 15.48 -21.47 12.45
CA ASN A 408 16.85 -21.04 12.74
C ASN A 408 17.27 -19.86 11.87
N SER A 409 16.73 -19.71 10.64
CA SER A 409 16.98 -18.52 9.82
C SER A 409 16.43 -17.24 10.47
N ILE A 410 15.24 -17.32 11.07
CA ILE A 410 14.61 -16.18 11.77
C ILE A 410 15.32 -15.94 13.11
N LEU A 411 15.59 -17.01 13.86
CA LEU A 411 16.26 -16.96 15.15
C LEU A 411 17.68 -16.39 15.03
N ASN A 412 18.45 -16.82 14.03
CA ASN A 412 19.79 -16.30 13.75
C ASN A 412 19.75 -14.80 13.41
N PHE A 413 18.79 -14.35 12.58
CA PHE A 413 18.62 -12.92 12.32
C PHE A 413 18.31 -12.14 13.61
N LEU A 414 17.41 -12.66 14.45
CA LEU A 414 17.04 -12.02 15.71
C LEU A 414 18.23 -11.97 16.68
N ALA A 415 18.97 -13.07 16.84
CA ALA A 415 20.14 -13.16 17.70
C ALA A 415 21.21 -12.14 17.27
N ASN A 416 21.57 -12.10 15.98
CA ASN A 416 22.52 -11.10 15.46
C ASN A 416 22.04 -9.66 15.67
N THR A 417 20.73 -9.42 15.56
CA THR A 417 20.14 -8.08 15.80
C THR A 417 20.26 -7.68 17.26
N LEU A 418 20.02 -8.61 18.20
CA LEU A 418 20.08 -8.35 19.63
C LEU A 418 21.51 -8.36 20.18
N GLN A 419 22.46 -9.02 19.51
CA GLN A 419 23.87 -9.00 19.91
C GLN A 419 24.48 -7.59 19.90
N SER A 420 23.96 -6.70 19.03
CA SER A 420 24.39 -5.29 18.98
C SER A 420 23.93 -4.43 20.16
N VAL A 421 23.16 -5.00 21.10
CA VAL A 421 22.65 -4.29 22.28
C VAL A 421 23.74 -4.22 23.34
N ASN A 422 24.18 -2.99 23.65
CA ASN A 422 25.19 -2.75 24.67
C ASN A 422 24.71 -3.16 26.07
N GLY A 423 25.61 -3.74 26.86
CA GLY A 423 25.32 -4.13 28.25
C GLY A 423 24.38 -5.33 28.37
N SER A 424 24.33 -6.19 27.35
CA SER A 424 23.52 -7.40 27.37
C SER A 424 24.36 -8.67 27.16
N ALA A 425 23.95 -9.77 27.79
CA ALA A 425 24.47 -11.11 27.54
C ALA A 425 23.40 -11.91 26.80
N LEU A 426 23.73 -12.35 25.59
CA LEU A 426 22.83 -13.05 24.68
C LEU A 426 23.21 -14.54 24.57
N TYR A 427 22.21 -15.39 24.70
CA TYR A 427 22.29 -16.84 24.50
C TYR A 427 21.22 -17.24 23.49
N ALA A 428 21.54 -18.11 22.53
CA ALA A 428 20.59 -18.51 21.50
C ALA A 428 20.89 -19.92 20.99
N GLU A 429 19.85 -20.68 20.67
CA GLU A 429 19.95 -22.04 20.15
C GLU A 429 20.20 -22.05 18.63
N VAL A 430 21.27 -21.37 18.20
CA VAL A 430 21.74 -21.29 16.80
C VAL A 430 23.27 -21.21 16.74
N PRO A 431 23.89 -21.62 15.61
CA PRO A 431 25.36 -21.58 15.47
C PRO A 431 25.92 -20.18 15.73
N GLY A 432 27.04 -20.12 16.47
CA GLY A 432 27.75 -18.86 16.78
C GLY A 432 27.36 -18.20 18.11
N PHE A 433 26.39 -18.76 18.85
CA PHE A 433 25.95 -18.24 20.16
C PHE A 433 26.13 -19.28 21.27
N LYS A 434 26.23 -18.80 22.51
CA LYS A 434 26.22 -19.66 23.70
C LYS A 434 24.82 -20.26 23.89
N SER A 435 24.73 -21.52 24.28
CA SER A 435 23.44 -22.18 24.46
C SER A 435 22.68 -21.62 25.68
N PRO A 436 21.36 -21.38 25.56
CA PRO A 436 20.47 -21.02 26.68
C PRO A 436 20.52 -21.97 27.87
N SER A 437 20.82 -23.26 27.66
CA SER A 437 20.92 -24.26 28.73
C SER A 437 21.95 -23.95 29.81
N ILE A 438 22.90 -23.05 29.55
CA ILE A 438 23.85 -22.56 30.54
C ILE A 438 23.12 -21.89 31.73
N ILE A 439 21.99 -21.22 31.47
CA ILE A 439 21.19 -20.53 32.50
C ILE A 439 20.01 -21.40 32.93
N THR A 440 19.34 -22.06 31.99
CA THR A 440 18.06 -22.74 32.25
C THR A 440 18.20 -24.24 32.55
N GLY A 441 19.42 -24.77 32.49
CA GLY A 441 19.69 -26.21 32.56
C GLY A 441 19.22 -26.97 31.31
N ASP A 442 19.31 -28.29 31.36
CA ASP A 442 18.94 -29.17 30.25
C ASP A 442 17.43 -29.44 30.15
N THR A 443 16.68 -29.21 31.23
CA THR A 443 15.23 -29.49 31.30
C THR A 443 14.43 -28.56 30.39
N TYR A 444 14.80 -27.29 30.32
CA TYR A 444 14.16 -26.31 29.48
C TYR A 444 15.18 -25.66 28.54
N ARG A 445 14.88 -25.70 27.25
CA ARG A 445 15.71 -25.12 26.18
C ARG A 445 14.90 -24.07 25.43
N PRO A 446 14.81 -22.83 25.95
CA PRO A 446 14.22 -21.74 25.19
C PRO A 446 15.11 -21.38 24.01
N ASP A 447 14.53 -20.77 22.98
CA ASP A 447 15.27 -20.45 21.75
C ASP A 447 16.29 -19.31 21.92
N LEU A 448 15.99 -18.34 22.78
CA LEU A 448 16.87 -17.19 23.05
C LEU A 448 16.69 -16.65 24.46
N LEU A 449 17.80 -16.30 25.11
CA LEU A 449 17.83 -15.57 26.38
C LEU A 449 18.61 -14.27 26.21
N LEU A 450 18.05 -13.18 26.70
CA LEU A 450 18.71 -11.88 26.74
C LEU A 450 18.73 -11.38 28.19
N SER A 451 19.91 -11.41 28.81
CA SER A 451 20.13 -10.82 30.13
C SER A 451 20.65 -9.40 29.98
N LEU A 452 20.02 -8.45 30.65
CA LEU A 452 20.42 -7.04 30.66
C LEU A 452 21.19 -6.70 31.94
N SER A 453 22.05 -5.68 31.87
CA SER A 453 22.85 -5.22 33.02
C SER A 453 22.03 -4.70 34.20
N ASN A 454 20.75 -4.38 34.01
CA ASN A 454 19.83 -3.98 35.08
C ASN A 454 19.26 -5.18 35.87
N GLY A 455 19.63 -6.42 35.52
CA GLY A 455 19.15 -7.64 36.14
C GLY A 455 17.86 -8.20 35.54
N SER A 456 17.31 -7.59 34.48
CA SER A 456 16.16 -8.15 33.75
C SER A 456 16.61 -9.27 32.81
N LEU A 457 15.84 -10.36 32.75
CA LEU A 457 16.04 -11.50 31.84
C LEU A 457 14.84 -11.64 30.91
N TYR A 458 15.08 -11.65 29.60
CA TYR A 458 14.06 -11.99 28.60
C TYR A 458 14.24 -13.42 28.13
N VAL A 459 13.20 -14.23 28.28
CA VAL A 459 13.13 -15.62 27.80
C VAL A 459 12.26 -15.66 26.54
N VAL A 460 12.87 -15.87 25.38
CA VAL A 460 12.17 -15.81 24.09
C VAL A 460 12.03 -17.20 23.51
N GLU A 461 10.80 -17.59 23.20
CA GLU A 461 10.47 -18.81 22.46
C GLU A 461 9.88 -18.43 21.10
N LEU A 462 10.55 -18.81 20.02
CA LEU A 462 10.10 -18.61 18.66
C LEU A 462 9.25 -19.81 18.22
N THR A 463 8.13 -19.54 17.56
CA THR A 463 7.34 -20.60 16.92
C THR A 463 6.85 -20.13 15.57
N VAL A 464 7.20 -20.87 14.51
CA VAL A 464 6.75 -20.59 13.14
C VAL A 464 5.75 -21.66 12.73
N GLY A 465 4.46 -21.37 12.86
CA GLY A 465 3.37 -22.31 12.68
C GLY A 465 2.48 -22.04 11.45
N TYR A 466 1.48 -22.89 11.25
CA TYR A 466 0.41 -22.63 10.29
C TYR A 466 -0.61 -21.69 10.92
N GLU A 467 -1.25 -20.85 10.11
CA GLU A 467 -2.14 -19.79 10.59
C GLU A 467 -3.26 -20.29 11.50
N THR A 468 -3.81 -21.48 11.22
CA THR A 468 -4.90 -22.09 12.01
C THR A 468 -4.46 -22.51 13.42
N ASN A 469 -3.15 -22.66 13.67
CA ASN A 469 -2.62 -23.22 14.91
C ASN A 469 -1.92 -22.17 15.79
N LEU A 470 -1.95 -20.89 15.40
CA LEU A 470 -1.23 -19.83 16.12
C LEU A 470 -1.65 -19.74 17.60
N GLU A 471 -2.95 -19.74 17.88
CA GLU A 471 -3.50 -19.64 19.25
C GLU A 471 -3.15 -20.87 20.10
N ASN A 472 -3.31 -22.07 19.54
CA ASN A 472 -2.98 -23.32 20.23
C ASN A 472 -1.48 -23.40 20.58
N ASN A 473 -0.61 -22.94 19.67
CA ASN A 473 0.83 -22.86 19.91
C ASN A 473 1.16 -21.88 21.05
N VAL A 474 0.48 -20.73 21.09
CA VAL A 474 0.66 -19.75 22.17
C VAL A 474 0.35 -20.37 23.52
N ASN A 475 -0.83 -20.99 23.64
CA ASN A 475 -1.29 -21.60 24.89
C ASN A 475 -0.36 -22.73 25.36
N ARG A 476 0.06 -23.62 24.44
CA ARG A 476 0.95 -24.74 24.75
C ARG A 476 2.32 -24.26 25.26
N LYS A 477 2.93 -23.25 24.63
CA LYS A 477 4.26 -22.75 25.01
C LYS A 477 4.22 -21.95 26.30
N LYS A 478 3.19 -21.14 26.53
CA LYS A 478 2.97 -20.48 27.83
C LYS A 478 2.87 -21.49 28.96
N ALA A 479 2.10 -22.57 28.79
CA ALA A 479 1.99 -23.62 29.79
C ALA A 479 3.34 -24.32 30.05
N LYS A 480 4.11 -24.62 28.98
CA LYS A 480 5.43 -25.27 29.08
C LYS A 480 6.43 -24.48 29.93
N TYR A 481 6.55 -23.18 29.69
CA TYR A 481 7.59 -22.36 30.35
C TYR A 481 7.13 -21.70 31.64
N LYS A 482 5.88 -21.90 32.07
CA LYS A 482 5.33 -21.29 33.28
C LYS A 482 6.16 -21.57 34.53
N GLU A 483 6.65 -22.81 34.67
CA GLU A 483 7.42 -23.20 35.85
C GLU A 483 8.87 -22.71 35.78
N LEU A 484 9.47 -22.71 34.58
CA LEU A 484 10.81 -22.13 34.38
C LEU A 484 10.86 -20.65 34.79
N VAL A 485 9.85 -19.87 34.38
CA VAL A 485 9.82 -18.43 34.69
C VAL A 485 9.83 -18.20 36.20
N LYS A 486 9.04 -18.94 36.96
CA LYS A 486 9.02 -18.85 38.43
C LYS A 486 10.37 -19.19 39.06
N GLN A 487 11.06 -20.22 38.55
CA GLN A 487 12.38 -20.62 39.04
C GLN A 487 13.44 -19.54 38.77
N LEU A 488 13.33 -18.83 37.64
CA LEU A 488 14.25 -17.77 37.28
C LEU A 488 13.96 -16.46 38.03
N ASP A 489 12.71 -16.22 38.42
CA ASP A 489 12.31 -15.04 39.23
C ASP A 489 13.03 -14.98 40.59
N GLU A 490 13.57 -16.10 41.09
CA GLU A 490 14.37 -16.12 42.32
C GLU A 490 15.80 -15.59 42.12
N ASN A 491 16.32 -15.64 40.89
CA ASN A 491 17.72 -15.34 40.58
C ASN A 491 17.91 -14.02 39.80
N PHE A 492 16.83 -13.46 39.25
CA PHE A 492 16.84 -12.25 38.43
C PHE A 492 15.87 -11.22 38.99
N ASN A 493 16.15 -9.94 38.77
CA ASN A 493 15.28 -8.86 39.26
C ASN A 493 13.90 -8.88 38.59
N GLU A 494 13.86 -9.30 37.32
CA GLU A 494 12.64 -9.34 36.51
C GLU A 494 12.79 -10.34 35.38
N VAL A 495 11.91 -11.36 35.29
CA VAL A 495 11.91 -12.33 34.18
C VAL A 495 10.70 -12.12 33.28
N ASN A 496 10.97 -11.85 32.00
CA ASN A 496 9.96 -11.59 30.99
C ASN A 496 9.93 -12.73 29.96
N PHE A 497 8.86 -13.54 29.98
CA PHE A 497 8.64 -14.57 28.96
C PHE A 497 7.97 -13.99 27.71
N ILE A 498 8.63 -14.13 26.57
CA ILE A 498 8.19 -13.64 25.28
C ILE A 498 7.89 -14.83 24.36
N ASN A 499 6.59 -15.03 24.10
CA ASN A 499 6.13 -16.02 23.15
C ASN A 499 6.03 -15.42 21.75
N LEU A 500 7.09 -15.60 20.97
CA LEU A 500 7.22 -15.08 19.63
C LEU A 500 6.61 -16.06 18.61
N SER A 501 5.27 -16.09 18.57
CA SER A 501 4.51 -16.94 17.64
C SER A 501 4.20 -16.20 16.33
N MET A 502 4.61 -16.77 15.20
CA MET A 502 4.34 -16.22 13.88
C MET A 502 3.91 -17.29 12.88
N SER A 503 3.22 -16.86 11.82
CA SER A 503 2.75 -17.76 10.77
C SER A 503 3.82 -18.07 9.73
N SER A 504 3.58 -19.06 8.89
CA SER A 504 4.44 -19.40 7.75
C SER A 504 4.57 -18.26 6.73
N LEU A 505 3.56 -17.39 6.63
CA LEU A 505 3.66 -16.14 5.87
C LEU A 505 4.21 -14.96 6.67
N GLY A 506 4.73 -15.19 7.87
CA GLY A 506 5.32 -14.15 8.71
C GLY A 506 4.31 -13.23 9.38
N ILE A 507 3.05 -13.65 9.56
CA ILE A 507 2.08 -12.86 10.32
C ILE A 507 2.27 -13.13 11.81
N PHE A 508 2.44 -12.09 12.61
CA PHE A 508 2.65 -12.18 14.04
C PHE A 508 1.32 -12.46 14.75
N ALA A 509 1.35 -13.35 15.73
CA ALA A 509 0.20 -13.60 16.61
C ALA A 509 -0.04 -12.41 17.56
N GLN A 510 -1.25 -12.29 18.10
CA GLN A 510 -1.64 -11.23 19.02
C GLN A 510 -0.71 -11.10 20.24
N GLU A 511 -0.20 -12.22 20.75
CA GLU A 511 0.71 -12.31 21.89
C GLU A 511 2.05 -11.57 21.68
N CYS A 512 2.45 -11.35 20.42
CA CYS A 512 3.73 -10.72 20.10
C CYS A 512 3.78 -9.21 20.41
N SER A 513 2.77 -8.63 21.06
CA SER A 513 2.87 -7.27 21.62
C SER A 513 4.00 -7.18 22.65
N THR A 514 4.19 -8.22 23.47
CA THR A 514 5.27 -8.31 24.47
C THR A 514 6.65 -8.30 23.82
N PHE A 515 6.79 -8.89 22.63
CA PHE A 515 8.02 -8.81 21.85
C PHE A 515 8.32 -7.37 21.39
N LEU A 516 7.31 -6.61 20.96
CA LEU A 516 7.51 -5.21 20.57
C LEU A 516 7.89 -4.34 21.77
N GLU A 517 7.32 -4.63 22.95
CA GLU A 517 7.69 -3.99 24.22
C GLU A 517 9.13 -4.34 24.61
N MET A 518 9.54 -5.60 24.50
CA MET A 518 10.94 -6.02 24.71
C MET A 518 11.88 -5.22 23.81
N LEU A 519 11.63 -5.15 22.49
CA LEU A 519 12.52 -4.40 21.59
C LEU A 519 12.63 -2.92 21.98
N LYS A 520 11.56 -2.33 22.53
CA LYS A 520 11.56 -0.96 23.05
C LYS A 520 12.38 -0.84 24.35
N ASN A 521 12.19 -1.76 25.29
CA ASN A 521 12.88 -1.75 26.59
C ASN A 521 14.39 -1.96 26.45
N VAL A 522 14.79 -2.77 25.47
CA VAL A 522 16.18 -3.03 25.09
C VAL A 522 16.83 -1.79 24.43
N GLY A 523 16.06 -0.72 24.18
CA GLY A 523 16.58 0.57 23.70
C GLY A 523 16.68 0.68 22.18
N LEU A 524 16.07 -0.23 21.41
CA LEU A 524 16.06 -0.12 19.95
C LEU A 524 15.13 1.02 19.53
N ASP A 525 15.58 1.84 18.58
CA ASP A 525 14.76 2.93 18.05
C ASP A 525 13.57 2.39 17.23
N LYS A 526 12.51 3.19 17.12
CA LYS A 526 11.27 2.78 16.46
C LYS A 526 11.43 2.41 14.98
N ASN A 527 12.38 3.02 14.27
CA ASN A 527 12.64 2.68 12.87
C ASN A 527 13.32 1.32 12.77
N TYR A 528 14.26 1.05 13.67
CA TYR A 528 14.96 -0.23 13.73
C TYR A 528 14.06 -1.37 14.21
N GLN A 529 13.16 -1.13 15.17
CA GLN A 529 12.09 -2.08 15.53
C GLN A 529 11.25 -2.46 14.31
N THR A 530 10.80 -1.46 13.53
CA THR A 530 10.02 -1.68 12.31
C THR A 530 10.83 -2.45 11.26
N TYR A 531 12.13 -2.16 11.15
CA TYR A 531 13.04 -2.87 10.27
C TYR A 531 13.18 -4.35 10.66
N CYS A 532 13.44 -4.63 11.94
CA CYS A 532 13.57 -5.97 12.50
C CYS A 532 12.32 -6.82 12.22
N VAL A 533 11.14 -6.33 12.62
CA VAL A 533 9.86 -6.99 12.37
C VAL A 533 9.67 -7.27 10.87
N ARG A 534 9.92 -6.28 10.01
CA ARG A 534 9.75 -6.46 8.55
C ARG A 534 10.74 -7.47 7.96
N LYS A 535 11.96 -7.54 8.48
CA LYS A 535 12.97 -8.52 8.04
C LYS A 535 12.58 -9.93 8.47
N MET A 536 12.14 -10.13 9.71
CA MET A 536 11.60 -11.42 10.16
C MET A 536 10.42 -11.89 9.29
N MET A 537 9.47 -10.99 8.97
CA MET A 537 8.38 -11.30 8.03
C MET A 537 8.91 -11.76 6.66
N THR A 538 9.94 -11.08 6.15
CA THR A 538 10.53 -11.37 4.84
C THR A 538 11.26 -12.72 4.84
N ILE A 539 12.00 -13.03 5.91
CA ILE A 539 12.66 -14.33 6.09
C ILE A 539 11.61 -15.44 6.14
N ALA A 540 10.54 -15.27 6.93
CA ALA A 540 9.45 -16.26 7.02
C ALA A 540 8.80 -16.54 5.66
N ILE A 541 8.48 -15.49 4.88
CA ILE A 541 7.86 -15.67 3.56
C ILE A 541 8.82 -16.37 2.58
N ARG A 542 10.09 -15.97 2.54
CA ARG A 542 11.07 -16.52 1.60
C ARG A 542 11.47 -17.95 1.92
N SER A 543 11.64 -18.27 3.19
CA SER A 543 11.89 -19.64 3.65
C SER A 543 10.69 -20.54 3.35
N THR A 544 9.46 -20.10 3.63
CA THR A 544 8.25 -20.86 3.27
C THR A 544 8.13 -21.09 1.76
N HIS A 545 8.44 -20.07 0.94
CA HIS A 545 8.52 -20.23 -0.52
C HIS A 545 9.55 -21.31 -0.89
N TYR A 546 10.75 -21.25 -0.32
CA TYR A 546 11.81 -22.22 -0.60
C TYR A 546 11.42 -23.65 -0.20
N ILE A 547 10.87 -23.84 1.00
CA ILE A 547 10.35 -25.12 1.50
C ILE A 547 9.31 -25.68 0.53
N PHE A 548 8.35 -24.85 0.11
CA PHE A 548 7.31 -25.27 -0.83
C PHE A 548 7.90 -25.66 -2.20
N CYS A 549 8.85 -24.90 -2.73
CA CYS A 549 9.51 -25.22 -4.00
C CYS A 549 10.33 -26.52 -3.94
N ARG A 550 10.98 -26.81 -2.80
CA ARG A 550 11.75 -28.03 -2.59
C ARG A 550 10.91 -29.22 -2.11
N ARG A 551 9.59 -29.08 -1.92
CA ARG A 551 8.74 -30.10 -1.27
C ARG A 551 8.81 -31.52 -1.87
N ASN A 552 9.20 -31.70 -3.12
CA ASN A 552 9.32 -33.03 -3.75
C ASN A 552 10.78 -33.41 -4.06
N LYS A 553 11.75 -32.67 -3.52
CA LYS A 553 13.19 -32.90 -3.70
C LYS A 553 13.80 -33.27 -2.36
N GLU A 554 14.95 -33.93 -2.39
CA GLU A 554 15.78 -34.11 -1.20
C GLU A 554 16.22 -32.76 -0.62
N TRP A 555 16.49 -32.76 0.68
CA TRP A 555 16.84 -31.55 1.41
C TRP A 555 18.35 -31.42 1.54
N GLU A 556 18.92 -30.47 0.80
CA GLU A 556 20.37 -30.20 0.75
C GLU A 556 20.88 -29.33 1.92
N SER A 557 20.08 -29.12 2.98
CA SER A 557 20.42 -28.29 4.16
C SER A 557 21.17 -26.98 3.83
N PRO A 558 20.52 -26.04 3.13
CA PRO A 558 21.15 -24.80 2.71
C PRO A 558 21.53 -23.91 3.90
N ASP A 559 22.46 -22.97 3.67
CA ASP A 559 22.82 -21.95 4.64
C ASP A 559 21.59 -21.18 5.14
N LEU A 560 21.70 -20.66 6.37
CA LEU A 560 20.64 -19.85 6.98
C LEU A 560 20.42 -18.58 6.14
N LEU A 561 19.16 -18.23 5.93
CA LEU A 561 18.78 -17.07 5.12
C LEU A 561 19.30 -15.76 5.76
N THR A 562 20.28 -15.14 5.12
CA THR A 562 20.74 -13.77 5.39
C THR A 562 20.16 -12.85 4.30
N ILE A 563 19.37 -11.84 4.68
CA ILE A 563 18.67 -10.93 3.74
C ILE A 563 18.91 -9.49 4.11
#